data_AF-A0A7W8PDU9-F1
#
_entry.id   AF-A0A7W8PDU9-F1
#
_cell.length_a   1.000
_cell.length_b   1.000
_cell.length_c   1.000
_cell.angle_alpha   90.00
_cell.angle_beta   90.00
_cell.angle_gamma   90.00
#
_symmetry.space_group_name_H-M   'P 1'
#
loop_
_entity.id
_entity.type
_entity.pdbx_description
1 polymer ?
#
loop_
_entity_poly.entity_id
_entity_poly.type
_entity_poly.pdbx_seq_one_letter_code
_entity_poly.pdbx_strand_id
1 'polypeptide(L)'
;MKRIARTPETFEALNLFTAVGLKEGYRVDNEAHQRQFITAIENSLKAAHGNLRILYGKRIEALFAHVAGALGQCLMVKVEDSGDIFTADGDVKAPDYRLTLRDRRQMLIEVKNCHADGLDRPFSLKRSYFEQLDRYADINSTPLKIAIFFSRWNRWCLLSRHSFEEKGDSLITGVMNAMAKNEMSAIGDVSLATLPELRLELLANPTEAKEIDDDGQAQIIFRSSRLFCRGMEIIEPAEKEIAFRLMRYGDWPDTSEAIVENGKLLGMVITATPRETHEGQDLEVIGNLSSMVSAAFAEMTVADRRPVALDVAVDPSAFALYIPEGFKSDVFPLLRIVQKPNFEYEAREQ
;
A
#
# COMPACT_ATOMS: atom_id res chain seq x y z
N MET A 1 -6.86 -6.97 10.83
CA MET A 1 -7.29 -8.18 10.12
C MET A 1 -6.17 -9.21 10.20
N LYS A 2 -6.47 -10.51 10.33
CA LYS A 2 -5.46 -11.59 10.38
C LYS A 2 -5.59 -12.50 9.16
N ARG A 3 -4.46 -12.97 8.63
CA ARG A 3 -4.41 -13.96 7.55
C ARG A 3 -4.81 -15.33 8.10
N ILE A 4 -5.63 -16.06 7.33
CA ILE A 4 -5.92 -17.46 7.65
C ILE A 4 -4.80 -18.32 7.07
N ALA A 5 -4.15 -19.11 7.92
CA ALA A 5 -3.05 -19.98 7.51
C ALA A 5 -3.56 -21.06 6.53
N ARG A 6 -2.73 -21.35 5.52
CA ARG A 6 -2.92 -22.46 4.56
C ARG A 6 -1.69 -23.37 4.64
N THR A 7 -1.79 -24.58 4.12
CA THR A 7 -0.68 -25.55 4.03
C THR A 7 -0.23 -25.67 2.57
N PRO A 8 0.46 -24.65 2.02
CA PRO A 8 0.74 -24.58 0.59
C PRO A 8 1.63 -25.74 0.12
N GLU A 9 2.58 -26.20 0.95
CA GLU A 9 3.45 -27.33 0.65
C GLU A 9 2.71 -28.63 0.32
N THR A 10 1.49 -28.82 0.82
CA THR A 10 0.68 -30.00 0.51
C THR A 10 -0.23 -29.76 -0.68
N PHE A 11 -1.06 -28.72 -0.64
CA PHE A 11 -2.13 -28.54 -1.62
C PHE A 11 -1.72 -27.70 -2.83
N GLU A 12 -0.98 -26.61 -2.62
CA GLU A 12 -0.60 -25.72 -3.73
C GLU A 12 0.49 -26.35 -4.61
N ALA A 13 1.39 -27.14 -4.04
CA ALA A 13 2.37 -27.91 -4.81
C ALA A 13 1.68 -28.91 -5.77
N LEU A 14 0.65 -29.61 -5.30
CA LEU A 14 -0.15 -30.52 -6.12
C LEU A 14 -0.99 -29.78 -7.15
N ASN A 15 -1.64 -28.68 -6.78
CA ASN A 15 -2.42 -27.86 -7.71
C ASN A 15 -1.54 -27.31 -8.85
N LEU A 16 -0.36 -26.79 -8.52
CA LEU A 16 0.58 -26.28 -9.51
C LEU A 16 1.10 -27.40 -10.42
N PHE A 17 1.42 -28.57 -9.86
CA PHE A 17 1.80 -29.75 -10.65
C PHE A 17 0.71 -30.14 -11.64
N THR A 18 -0.54 -30.23 -11.19
CA THR A 18 -1.68 -30.54 -12.06
C THR A 18 -1.87 -29.47 -13.13
N ALA A 19 -1.86 -28.18 -12.76
CA ALA A 19 -2.08 -27.08 -13.70
C ALA A 19 -1.01 -27.01 -14.81
N VAL A 20 0.27 -27.22 -14.47
CA VAL A 20 1.35 -27.30 -15.45
C VAL A 20 1.27 -28.60 -16.25
N GLY A 21 1.00 -29.70 -15.56
CA GLY A 21 0.96 -31.04 -16.12
C GLY A 21 -0.18 -31.30 -17.10
N LEU A 22 -1.31 -30.58 -16.98
CA LEU A 22 -2.45 -30.72 -17.88
C LEU A 22 -2.08 -30.46 -19.35
N LYS A 23 -1.17 -29.51 -19.61
CA LYS A 23 -0.71 -29.20 -20.98
C LYS A 23 0.20 -30.28 -21.56
N GLU A 24 1.01 -30.89 -20.70
CA GLU A 24 2.08 -31.83 -21.08
C GLU A 24 1.73 -33.31 -20.85
N GLY A 25 0.55 -33.59 -20.29
CA GLY A 25 0.11 -34.95 -19.96
C GLY A 25 0.84 -35.60 -18.78
N TYR A 26 1.29 -34.79 -17.80
CA TYR A 26 2.03 -35.32 -16.65
C TYR A 26 1.17 -36.23 -15.78
N ARG A 27 1.85 -37.16 -15.10
CA ARG A 27 1.26 -38.11 -14.17
C ARG A 27 1.97 -38.00 -12.83
N VAL A 28 1.19 -37.91 -11.76
CA VAL A 28 1.71 -37.76 -10.39
C VAL A 28 2.55 -38.98 -9.96
N ASP A 29 2.23 -40.16 -10.48
CA ASP A 29 2.94 -41.43 -10.19
C ASP A 29 4.26 -41.62 -10.96
N ASN A 30 4.63 -40.68 -11.84
CA ASN A 30 5.81 -40.78 -12.68
C ASN A 30 6.92 -39.82 -12.24
N GLU A 31 8.02 -40.36 -11.72
CA GLU A 31 9.18 -39.58 -11.29
C GLU A 31 9.83 -38.72 -12.40
N ALA A 32 9.81 -39.18 -13.65
CA ALA A 32 10.36 -38.41 -14.76
C ALA A 32 9.53 -37.14 -15.00
N HIS A 33 8.20 -37.24 -14.91
CA HIS A 33 7.29 -36.10 -15.00
C HIS A 33 7.48 -35.13 -13.82
N GLN A 34 7.70 -35.65 -12.61
CA GLN A 34 8.03 -34.82 -11.44
C GLN A 34 9.32 -34.01 -11.65
N ARG A 35 10.38 -34.64 -12.18
CA ARG A 35 11.64 -33.95 -12.51
C ARG A 35 11.45 -32.89 -13.59
N GLN A 36 10.71 -33.19 -14.65
CA GLN A 36 10.41 -32.23 -15.72
C GLN A 36 9.63 -31.01 -15.20
N PHE A 37 8.64 -31.23 -14.33
CA PHE A 37 7.92 -30.16 -13.66
C PHE A 37 8.85 -29.25 -12.86
N ILE A 38 9.75 -29.80 -12.04
CA ILE A 38 10.71 -29.01 -11.26
C ILE A 38 11.57 -28.13 -12.16
N THR A 39 12.11 -28.70 -13.25
CA THR A 39 12.90 -27.93 -14.23
C THR A 39 12.08 -26.83 -14.90
N ALA A 40 10.82 -27.10 -15.27
CA ALA A 40 9.94 -26.10 -15.86
C ALA A 40 9.66 -24.93 -14.92
N ILE A 41 9.39 -25.22 -13.64
CA ILE A 41 9.18 -24.19 -12.61
C ILE A 41 10.46 -23.39 -12.36
N GLU A 42 11.62 -24.03 -12.27
CA GLU A 42 12.90 -23.34 -12.09
C GLU A 42 13.16 -22.34 -13.22
N ASN A 43 12.93 -22.76 -14.48
CA ASN A 43 13.09 -21.89 -15.64
C ASN A 43 12.09 -20.74 -15.64
N SER A 44 10.83 -21.02 -15.28
CA SER A 44 9.78 -19.99 -15.17
C SER A 44 10.10 -18.95 -14.09
N LEU A 45 10.63 -19.38 -12.94
CA LEU A 45 11.04 -18.48 -11.86
C LEU A 45 12.22 -17.60 -12.28
N LYS A 46 13.23 -18.16 -12.95
CA LYS A 46 14.36 -17.39 -13.51
C LYS A 46 13.89 -16.35 -14.53
N ALA A 47 12.96 -16.72 -15.40
CA ALA A 47 12.38 -15.81 -16.39
C ALA A 47 11.55 -14.68 -15.72
N ALA A 48 10.73 -15.02 -14.73
CA ALA A 48 9.94 -14.03 -13.98
C ALA A 48 10.83 -13.06 -13.19
N HIS A 49 11.91 -13.55 -12.59
CA HIS A 49 12.89 -12.72 -11.87
C HIS A 49 13.53 -11.66 -12.78
N GLY A 50 13.79 -11.99 -14.05
CA GLY A 50 14.31 -11.04 -15.04
C GLY A 50 13.30 -9.97 -15.49
N ASN A 51 12.00 -10.12 -15.17
CA ASN A 51 10.95 -9.22 -15.60
C ASN A 51 10.43 -8.33 -14.46
N LEU A 52 11.12 -7.21 -14.23
CA LEU A 52 10.77 -6.25 -13.17
C LEU A 52 9.30 -5.77 -13.25
N ARG A 53 8.73 -5.64 -14.45
CA ARG A 53 7.33 -5.20 -14.63
C ARG A 53 6.36 -6.19 -13.99
N ILE A 54 6.58 -7.48 -14.16
CA ILE A 54 5.75 -8.53 -13.54
C ILE A 54 5.93 -8.52 -12.02
N LEU A 55 7.17 -8.42 -11.53
CA LEU A 55 7.44 -8.37 -10.09
C LEU A 55 6.76 -7.18 -9.42
N TYR A 56 6.87 -5.99 -10.02
CA TYR A 56 6.16 -4.81 -9.54
C TYR A 56 4.65 -4.99 -9.58
N GLY A 57 4.08 -5.54 -10.66
CA GLY A 57 2.65 -5.82 -10.75
C GLY A 57 2.17 -6.72 -9.62
N LYS A 58 2.79 -7.90 -9.45
CA LYS A 58 2.43 -8.87 -8.42
C LYS A 58 2.62 -8.35 -6.99
N ARG A 59 3.66 -7.55 -6.76
CA ARG A 59 3.86 -6.88 -5.47
C ARG A 59 2.75 -5.87 -5.17
N ILE A 60 2.32 -5.09 -6.16
CA ILE A 60 1.24 -4.10 -5.98
C ILE A 60 -0.12 -4.78 -5.77
N GLU A 61 -0.39 -5.90 -6.45
CA GLU A 61 -1.54 -6.75 -6.16
C GLU A 61 -1.54 -7.18 -4.68
N ALA A 62 -0.44 -7.78 -4.20
CA ALA A 62 -0.30 -8.18 -2.80
C ALA A 62 -0.45 -6.99 -1.81
N LEU A 63 0.18 -5.85 -2.13
CA LEU A 63 0.08 -4.64 -1.33
C LEU A 63 -1.38 -4.19 -1.14
N PHE A 64 -2.22 -4.28 -2.17
CA PHE A 64 -3.61 -3.86 -2.06
C PHE A 64 -4.36 -4.62 -0.97
N ALA A 65 -4.12 -5.93 -0.81
CA ALA A 65 -4.75 -6.71 0.25
C ALA A 65 -4.38 -6.21 1.65
N HIS A 66 -3.13 -5.78 1.84
CA HIS A 66 -2.67 -5.16 3.09
C HIS A 66 -3.28 -3.78 3.30
N VAL A 67 -3.36 -2.95 2.26
CA VAL A 67 -4.06 -1.66 2.31
C VAL A 67 -5.52 -1.85 2.72
N ALA A 68 -6.28 -2.67 1.99
CA ALA A 68 -7.69 -2.91 2.26
C ALA A 68 -7.93 -3.49 3.68
N GLY A 69 -7.03 -4.36 4.15
CA GLY A 69 -7.10 -4.93 5.49
C GLY A 69 -6.70 -3.98 6.61
N ALA A 70 -5.76 -3.05 6.35
CA ALA A 70 -5.21 -2.10 7.32
C ALA A 70 -6.09 -0.86 7.52
N LEU A 71 -6.83 -0.43 6.49
CA LEU A 71 -7.74 0.72 6.54
C LEU A 71 -8.99 0.48 7.42
N GLY A 72 -9.22 -0.77 7.83
CA GLY A 72 -10.12 -1.10 8.93
C GLY A 72 -11.60 -1.20 8.59
N GLN A 73 -12.04 -0.94 7.34
CA GLN A 73 -13.45 -1.10 6.92
C GLN A 73 -13.78 -2.44 6.28
N CYS A 74 -12.78 -3.29 6.00
CA CYS A 74 -13.01 -4.63 5.49
C CYS A 74 -13.19 -5.64 6.63
N LEU A 75 -14.25 -6.47 6.55
CA LEU A 75 -14.40 -7.70 7.33
C LEU A 75 -13.57 -8.84 6.74
N MET A 76 -13.47 -8.89 5.41
CA MET A 76 -12.77 -9.95 4.69
C MET A 76 -12.16 -9.41 3.40
N VAL A 77 -10.93 -9.82 3.13
CA VAL A 77 -10.24 -9.67 1.85
C VAL A 77 -9.93 -11.09 1.34
N LYS A 78 -10.50 -11.48 0.21
CA LYS A 78 -10.31 -12.81 -0.40
C LYS A 78 -9.67 -12.64 -1.78
N VAL A 79 -8.68 -13.47 -2.09
CA VAL A 79 -8.17 -13.61 -3.46
C VAL A 79 -9.25 -14.27 -4.31
N GLU A 80 -9.61 -13.63 -5.41
CA GLU A 80 -10.74 -14.05 -6.24
C GLU A 80 -10.29 -14.76 -7.52
N ASP A 81 -9.12 -14.39 -8.07
CA ASP A 81 -8.52 -15.01 -9.26
C ASP A 81 -7.79 -16.34 -8.98
N SER A 82 -8.00 -16.95 -7.82
CA SER A 82 -7.37 -18.21 -7.44
C SER A 82 -8.28 -19.42 -7.69
N GLY A 83 -7.75 -20.43 -8.38
CA GLY A 83 -8.43 -21.70 -8.65
C GLY A 83 -9.08 -21.75 -10.03
N ASP A 84 -9.72 -22.89 -10.32
CA ASP A 84 -10.37 -23.12 -11.62
C ASP A 84 -11.73 -22.43 -11.69
N ILE A 85 -12.03 -21.85 -12.85
CA ILE A 85 -13.34 -21.25 -13.15
C ILE A 85 -13.93 -22.03 -14.33
N PHE A 86 -15.11 -22.61 -14.09
CA PHE A 86 -15.94 -23.21 -15.14
C PHE A 86 -17.15 -22.32 -15.35
N THR A 87 -17.33 -21.83 -16.59
CA THR A 87 -18.45 -20.97 -16.95
C THR A 87 -19.17 -21.54 -18.17
N ALA A 88 -20.50 -21.41 -18.20
CA ALA A 88 -21.28 -21.61 -19.41
C ALA A 88 -21.32 -20.33 -20.28
N ASP A 89 -21.07 -19.18 -19.66
CA ASP A 89 -21.09 -17.86 -20.28
C ASP A 89 -19.69 -17.46 -20.72
N GLY A 90 -19.39 -17.65 -22.00
CA GLY A 90 -18.29 -17.04 -22.77
C GLY A 90 -16.93 -16.81 -22.09
N ASP A 91 -16.21 -15.80 -22.58
CA ASP A 91 -14.95 -15.36 -21.99
C ASP A 91 -15.23 -14.46 -20.77
N VAL A 92 -14.92 -14.95 -19.58
CA VAL A 92 -14.97 -14.19 -18.32
C VAL A 92 -13.60 -14.11 -17.69
N LYS A 93 -13.37 -13.08 -16.89
CA LYS A 93 -12.15 -12.95 -16.09
C LYS A 93 -12.50 -12.63 -14.65
N ALA A 94 -12.02 -13.44 -13.72
CA ALA A 94 -12.10 -13.09 -12.30
C ALA A 94 -11.19 -11.90 -11.99
N PRO A 95 -11.68 -10.90 -11.24
CA PRO A 95 -10.84 -9.86 -10.65
C PRO A 95 -9.88 -10.41 -9.60
N ASP A 96 -8.87 -9.62 -9.20
CA ASP A 96 -7.85 -10.06 -8.24
C ASP A 96 -8.43 -10.36 -6.83
N TYR A 97 -9.37 -9.54 -6.34
CA TYR A 97 -9.91 -9.68 -4.98
C TYR A 97 -11.42 -9.52 -4.87
N ARG A 98 -12.00 -10.15 -3.84
CA ARG A 98 -13.34 -9.88 -3.32
C ARG A 98 -13.21 -9.30 -1.91
N LEU A 99 -13.81 -8.14 -1.69
CA LEU A 99 -13.90 -7.50 -0.37
C LEU A 99 -15.31 -7.69 0.20
N THR A 100 -15.40 -7.94 1.50
CA THR A 100 -16.64 -7.78 2.28
C THR A 100 -16.42 -6.69 3.29
N LEU A 101 -17.21 -5.61 3.22
CA LEU A 101 -17.13 -4.45 4.11
C LEU A 101 -17.85 -4.70 5.44
N ARG A 102 -17.62 -3.83 6.43
CA ARG A 102 -18.29 -3.86 7.75
C ARG A 102 -19.81 -3.81 7.67
N ASP A 103 -20.34 -3.08 6.70
CA ASP A 103 -21.78 -3.00 6.42
C ASP A 103 -22.31 -4.18 5.57
N ARG A 104 -21.50 -5.22 5.38
CA ARG A 104 -21.79 -6.44 4.60
C ARG A 104 -21.89 -6.24 3.09
N ARG A 105 -21.74 -5.02 2.56
CA ARG A 105 -21.62 -4.84 1.11
C ARG A 105 -20.36 -5.54 0.61
N GLN A 106 -20.46 -6.07 -0.60
CA GLN A 106 -19.35 -6.73 -1.29
C GLN A 106 -18.93 -5.91 -2.50
N MET A 107 -17.66 -6.06 -2.86
CA MET A 107 -17.12 -5.53 -4.11
C MET A 107 -16.03 -6.45 -4.64
N LEU A 108 -15.95 -6.56 -5.95
CA LEU A 108 -14.86 -7.19 -6.67
C LEU A 108 -13.85 -6.11 -7.06
N ILE A 109 -12.57 -6.41 -6.91
CA ILE A 109 -11.48 -5.47 -7.10
C ILE A 109 -10.50 -6.04 -8.11
N GLU A 110 -10.30 -5.31 -9.19
CA GLU A 110 -9.17 -5.49 -10.09
C GLU A 110 -8.07 -4.49 -9.72
N VAL A 111 -6.85 -4.96 -9.44
CA VAL A 111 -5.71 -4.15 -9.05
C VAL A 111 -4.82 -3.87 -10.26
N LYS A 112 -4.40 -2.61 -10.39
CA LYS A 112 -3.53 -2.16 -11.47
C LYS A 112 -2.45 -1.24 -10.93
N ASN A 113 -1.21 -1.52 -11.27
CA ASN A 113 -0.11 -0.59 -11.06
C ASN A 113 0.03 0.35 -12.25
N CYS A 114 0.05 1.65 -12.00
CA CYS A 114 0.29 2.68 -12.99
C CYS A 114 1.59 3.42 -12.64
N HIS A 115 2.55 3.38 -13.56
CA HIS A 115 3.72 4.25 -13.53
C HIS A 115 3.55 5.27 -14.65
N ALA A 116 2.92 6.40 -14.33
CA ALA A 116 2.75 7.51 -15.26
C ALA A 116 3.87 8.52 -15.04
N ASP A 117 4.54 8.93 -16.13
CA ASP A 117 5.66 9.88 -16.11
C ASP A 117 5.22 11.36 -16.09
N GLY A 118 3.95 11.62 -15.72
CA GLY A 118 3.35 12.95 -15.72
C GLY A 118 1.83 12.86 -15.59
N LEU A 119 1.17 14.00 -15.40
CA LEU A 119 -0.29 14.08 -15.31
C LEU A 119 -0.99 13.83 -16.66
N ASP A 120 -0.26 14.00 -17.77
CA ASP A 120 -0.79 13.97 -19.14
C ASP A 120 -0.90 12.55 -19.73
N ARG A 121 -0.30 11.55 -19.07
CA ARG A 121 -0.36 10.16 -19.54
C ARG A 121 -1.47 9.41 -18.82
N PRO A 122 -2.64 9.18 -19.45
CA PRO A 122 -3.74 8.50 -18.79
C PRO A 122 -3.42 7.04 -18.55
N PHE A 123 -4.03 6.47 -17.51
CA PHE A 123 -4.16 5.04 -17.37
C PHE A 123 -5.11 4.52 -18.45
N SER A 124 -4.81 3.36 -19.03
CA SER A 124 -5.62 2.74 -20.09
C SER A 124 -5.78 1.25 -19.86
N LEU A 125 -6.99 0.76 -20.14
CA LEU A 125 -7.37 -0.65 -20.10
C LEU A 125 -8.09 -0.98 -21.41
N LYS A 126 -7.82 -2.16 -22.00
CA LYS A 126 -8.56 -2.61 -23.18
C LYS A 126 -10.04 -2.78 -22.85
N ARG A 127 -10.92 -2.39 -23.77
CA ARG A 127 -12.37 -2.53 -23.60
C ARG A 127 -12.78 -3.99 -23.40
N SER A 128 -12.31 -4.87 -24.29
CA SER A 128 -12.53 -6.31 -24.19
C SER A 128 -12.11 -6.91 -22.84
N TYR A 129 -11.04 -6.39 -22.23
CA TYR A 129 -10.59 -6.83 -20.91
C TYR A 129 -11.55 -6.40 -19.80
N PHE A 130 -12.00 -5.13 -19.82
CA PHE A 130 -12.98 -4.65 -18.86
C PHE A 130 -14.29 -5.46 -18.97
N GLU A 131 -14.77 -5.69 -20.19
CA GLU A 131 -16.01 -6.43 -20.43
C GLU A 131 -15.95 -7.87 -19.88
N GLN A 132 -14.78 -8.53 -19.90
CA GLN A 132 -14.61 -9.86 -19.29
C GLN A 132 -14.75 -9.81 -17.76
N LEU A 133 -14.24 -8.76 -17.12
CA LEU A 133 -14.38 -8.53 -15.67
C LEU A 133 -15.83 -8.16 -15.32
N ASP A 134 -16.47 -7.33 -16.16
CA ASP A 134 -17.84 -6.87 -15.97
C ASP A 134 -18.82 -8.05 -16.05
N ARG A 135 -18.66 -8.93 -17.04
CA ARG A 135 -19.44 -10.18 -17.13
C ARG A 135 -19.27 -11.06 -15.90
N TYR A 136 -18.04 -11.19 -15.37
CA TYR A 136 -17.81 -11.94 -14.14
C TYR A 136 -18.53 -11.31 -12.94
N ALA A 137 -18.49 -9.98 -12.84
CA ALA A 137 -19.16 -9.22 -11.81
C ALA A 137 -20.69 -9.36 -11.87
N ASP A 138 -21.27 -9.34 -13.09
CA ASP A 138 -22.70 -9.55 -13.34
C ASP A 138 -23.15 -10.95 -12.91
N ILE A 139 -22.41 -11.99 -13.31
CA ILE A 139 -22.69 -13.39 -12.90
C ILE A 139 -22.70 -13.52 -11.37
N ASN A 140 -21.81 -12.79 -10.69
CA ASN A 140 -21.70 -12.80 -9.23
C ASN A 140 -22.61 -11.77 -8.54
N SER A 141 -23.38 -10.98 -9.28
CA SER A 141 -24.21 -9.88 -8.75
C SER A 141 -23.44 -8.98 -7.76
N THR A 142 -22.17 -8.71 -8.05
CA THR A 142 -21.26 -7.99 -7.14
C THR A 142 -20.57 -6.85 -7.87
N PRO A 143 -20.61 -5.59 -7.37
CA PRO A 143 -20.00 -4.45 -8.05
C PRO A 143 -18.51 -4.61 -8.31
N LEU A 144 -18.06 -4.34 -9.54
CA LEU A 144 -16.65 -4.26 -9.91
C LEU A 144 -16.07 -2.87 -9.64
N LYS A 145 -14.87 -2.83 -9.07
CA LYS A 145 -14.04 -1.64 -8.93
C LYS A 145 -12.63 -1.91 -9.46
N ILE A 146 -11.99 -0.86 -9.97
CA ILE A 146 -10.59 -0.89 -10.38
C ILE A 146 -9.77 -0.10 -9.35
N ALA A 147 -8.87 -0.78 -8.64
CA ALA A 147 -7.91 -0.18 -7.73
C ALA A 147 -6.62 0.14 -8.49
N ILE A 148 -6.39 1.43 -8.77
CA ILE A 148 -5.20 1.90 -9.47
C ILE A 148 -4.22 2.47 -8.45
N PHE A 149 -3.01 1.92 -8.41
CA PHE A 149 -1.89 2.50 -7.69
C PHE A 149 -1.05 3.37 -8.62
N PHE A 150 -1.10 4.68 -8.42
CA PHE A 150 -0.24 5.63 -9.09
C PHE A 150 1.12 5.69 -8.36
N SER A 151 2.01 4.76 -8.73
CA SER A 151 3.25 4.48 -7.99
C SER A 151 4.18 5.69 -7.80
N ARG A 152 4.24 6.61 -8.77
CA ARG A 152 5.06 7.83 -8.68
C ARG A 152 4.63 8.75 -7.54
N TRP A 153 3.34 8.80 -7.22
CA TRP A 153 2.79 9.67 -6.17
C TRP A 153 2.38 8.90 -4.92
N ASN A 154 2.74 7.61 -4.84
CA ASN A 154 2.33 6.70 -3.77
C ASN A 154 0.81 6.78 -3.48
N ARG A 155 -0.04 6.83 -4.52
CA ARG A 155 -1.46 7.17 -4.35
C ARG A 155 -2.38 6.10 -4.93
N TRP A 156 -3.33 5.65 -4.11
CA TRP A 156 -4.39 4.73 -4.51
C TRP A 156 -5.65 5.47 -4.95
N CYS A 157 -6.26 4.99 -6.04
CA CYS A 157 -7.61 5.37 -6.45
C CYS A 157 -8.46 4.12 -6.65
N LEU A 158 -9.67 4.12 -6.10
CA LEU A 158 -10.66 3.07 -6.28
C LEU A 158 -11.77 3.61 -7.17
N LEU A 159 -11.98 3.02 -8.34
CA LEU A 159 -12.82 3.59 -9.39
C LEU A 159 -13.89 2.62 -9.87
N SER A 160 -15.06 3.15 -10.14
CA SER A 160 -16.13 2.48 -10.89
C SER A 160 -15.95 2.63 -12.40
N ARG A 161 -16.70 1.84 -13.17
CA ARG A 161 -16.75 1.92 -14.64
C ARG A 161 -17.01 3.34 -15.20
N HIS A 162 -17.91 4.09 -14.57
CA HIS A 162 -18.28 5.43 -15.02
C HIS A 162 -17.19 6.48 -14.75
N SER A 163 -16.14 6.14 -14.00
CA SER A 163 -14.96 7.00 -13.81
C SER A 163 -13.98 6.93 -14.99
N PHE A 164 -14.27 6.12 -16.01
CA PHE A 164 -13.46 5.96 -17.20
C PHE A 164 -14.17 6.49 -18.44
N GLU A 165 -13.43 7.19 -19.28
CA GLU A 165 -13.86 7.62 -20.61
C GLU A 165 -13.56 6.52 -21.62
N GLU A 166 -14.43 6.39 -22.62
CA GLU A 166 -14.19 5.48 -23.74
C GLU A 166 -13.42 6.18 -24.85
N LYS A 167 -12.29 5.60 -25.25
CA LYS A 167 -11.46 6.08 -26.35
C LYS A 167 -11.02 4.92 -27.24
N GLY A 168 -11.69 4.76 -28.38
CA GLY A 168 -11.43 3.65 -29.31
C GLY A 168 -11.77 2.30 -28.66
N ASP A 169 -10.79 1.38 -28.61
CA ASP A 169 -10.89 0.06 -27.96
C ASP A 169 -10.35 0.08 -26.51
N SER A 170 -10.42 1.23 -25.83
CA SER A 170 -9.87 1.38 -24.49
C SER A 170 -10.74 2.24 -23.60
N LEU A 171 -10.70 1.92 -22.30
CA LEU A 171 -11.18 2.76 -21.22
C LEU A 171 -9.99 3.51 -20.65
N ILE A 172 -10.11 4.83 -20.50
CA ILE A 172 -9.03 5.69 -20.02
C ILE A 172 -9.44 6.54 -18.83
N THR A 173 -8.48 6.88 -17.98
CA THR A 173 -8.66 7.87 -16.91
C THR A 173 -7.34 8.58 -16.62
N GLY A 174 -7.37 9.91 -16.53
CA GLY A 174 -6.22 10.72 -16.09
C GLY A 174 -6.08 10.72 -14.57
N VAL A 175 -4.90 11.11 -14.07
CA VAL A 175 -4.61 11.14 -12.61
C VAL A 175 -5.60 12.04 -11.86
N MET A 176 -5.87 13.25 -12.37
CA MET A 176 -6.79 14.20 -11.73
C MET A 176 -8.23 13.70 -11.72
N ASN A 177 -8.70 13.12 -12.83
CA ASN A 177 -10.04 12.53 -12.91
C ASN A 177 -10.17 11.31 -11.97
N ALA A 178 -9.16 10.45 -11.90
CA ALA A 178 -9.11 9.33 -10.98
C ALA A 178 -9.13 9.79 -9.51
N MET A 179 -8.33 10.81 -9.18
CA MET A 179 -8.33 11.39 -7.83
C MET A 179 -9.68 12.01 -7.50
N ALA A 180 -10.30 12.80 -8.38
CA ALA A 180 -11.59 13.43 -8.12
C ALA A 180 -12.71 12.39 -7.91
N LYS A 181 -12.71 11.31 -8.68
CA LYS A 181 -13.72 10.23 -8.63
C LYS A 181 -13.33 9.07 -7.71
N ASN A 182 -12.34 9.28 -6.83
CA ASN A 182 -11.79 8.25 -5.96
C ASN A 182 -12.77 7.80 -4.86
N GLU A 183 -13.01 6.50 -4.77
CA GLU A 183 -13.89 5.87 -3.78
C GLU A 183 -13.12 5.16 -2.65
N MET A 184 -11.81 5.37 -2.48
CA MET A 184 -11.00 4.71 -1.44
C MET A 184 -11.52 4.94 -0.01
N SER A 185 -12.27 6.01 0.24
CA SER A 185 -12.94 6.23 1.53
C SER A 185 -13.99 5.16 1.86
N ALA A 186 -14.54 4.46 0.85
CA ALA A 186 -15.44 3.33 1.05
C ALA A 186 -14.76 2.15 1.76
N ILE A 187 -13.43 2.03 1.65
CA ILE A 187 -12.64 1.01 2.35
C ILE A 187 -11.84 1.57 3.54
N GLY A 188 -12.09 2.84 3.91
CA GLY A 188 -11.55 3.45 5.13
C GLY A 188 -10.38 4.42 4.92
N ASP A 189 -10.03 4.74 3.69
CA ASP A 189 -8.95 5.71 3.43
C ASP A 189 -9.38 7.13 3.80
N VAL A 190 -8.45 7.88 4.42
CA VAL A 190 -8.63 9.28 4.80
C VAL A 190 -7.30 10.00 4.64
N SER A 191 -7.35 11.32 4.41
CA SER A 191 -6.17 12.17 4.58
C SER A 191 -6.07 12.58 6.04
N LEU A 192 -4.84 12.65 6.55
CA LEU A 192 -4.53 13.10 7.90
C LEU A 192 -3.81 14.44 7.85
N ALA A 193 -4.18 15.33 8.75
CA ALA A 193 -3.50 16.60 8.97
C ALA A 193 -3.25 16.84 10.46
N THR A 194 -2.13 17.47 10.79
CA THR A 194 -1.73 17.79 12.17
C THR A 194 -0.93 19.10 12.20
N LEU A 195 -0.56 19.58 13.39
CA LEU A 195 0.23 20.79 13.52
C LEU A 195 1.71 20.52 13.20
N PRO A 196 2.36 21.34 12.35
CA PRO A 196 3.80 21.31 12.21
C PRO A 196 4.48 22.03 13.39
N GLU A 197 5.72 21.69 13.73
CA GLU A 197 6.48 20.51 13.29
C GLU A 197 6.21 19.29 14.19
N LEU A 198 6.50 18.09 13.69
CA LEU A 198 6.66 16.91 14.53
C LEU A 198 8.15 16.64 14.76
N ARG A 199 8.54 16.42 16.01
CA ARG A 199 9.95 16.29 16.38
C ARG A 199 10.16 15.08 17.28
N LEU A 200 11.14 14.24 16.94
CA LEU A 200 11.56 13.07 17.70
C LEU A 200 12.98 13.29 18.21
N GLU A 201 13.14 13.30 19.53
CA GLU A 201 14.45 13.28 20.18
C GLU A 201 14.78 11.85 20.58
N LEU A 202 15.93 11.34 20.14
CA LEU A 202 16.52 10.08 20.59
C LEU A 202 17.75 10.40 21.42
N LEU A 203 17.73 10.02 22.70
CA LEU A 203 18.72 10.46 23.69
C LEU A 203 19.50 9.28 24.24
N ALA A 204 20.82 9.44 24.36
CA ALA A 204 21.68 8.55 25.10
C ALA A 204 21.73 8.91 26.59
N ASN A 205 22.26 8.01 27.40
CA ASN A 205 22.69 8.38 28.74
C ASN A 205 23.98 9.22 28.64
N PRO A 206 24.04 10.46 29.20
CA PRO A 206 25.24 11.30 29.13
C PRO A 206 26.51 10.63 29.66
N THR A 207 26.40 9.67 30.59
CA THR A 207 27.54 8.93 31.12
C THR A 207 28.08 7.86 30.16
N GLU A 208 27.28 7.43 29.19
CA GLU A 208 27.64 6.42 28.18
C GLU A 208 28.05 7.06 26.84
N ALA A 209 27.80 8.36 26.68
CA ALA A 209 28.05 9.11 25.47
C ALA A 209 29.54 9.11 25.08
N LYS A 210 29.79 8.85 23.80
CA LYS A 210 31.13 8.77 23.21
C LYS A 210 31.52 10.10 22.58
N GLU A 211 32.81 10.38 22.61
CA GLU A 211 33.40 11.48 21.84
C GLU A 211 33.31 11.17 20.35
N ILE A 212 33.17 12.23 19.57
CA ILE A 212 33.21 12.16 18.10
C ILE A 212 34.67 12.07 17.68
N ASP A 213 35.00 11.09 16.85
CA ASP A 213 36.34 10.89 16.33
C ASP A 213 36.70 11.90 15.22
N ASP A 214 37.96 11.84 14.77
CA ASP A 214 38.49 12.75 13.76
C ASP A 214 37.80 12.62 12.39
N ASP A 215 37.12 11.48 12.13
CA ASP A 215 36.34 11.22 10.92
C ASP A 215 34.87 11.70 11.06
N GLY A 216 34.53 12.33 12.19
CA GLY A 216 33.19 12.82 12.47
C GLY A 216 32.19 11.73 12.86
N GLN A 217 32.67 10.56 13.31
CA GLN A 217 31.85 9.42 13.68
C GLN A 217 31.81 9.21 15.20
N ALA A 218 30.70 8.66 15.69
CA ALA A 218 30.58 8.19 17.08
C ALA A 218 29.55 7.07 17.17
N GLN A 219 29.78 6.12 18.07
CA GLN A 219 28.77 5.12 18.42
C GLN A 219 27.86 5.66 19.52
N ILE A 220 26.55 5.44 19.35
CA ILE A 220 25.53 5.87 20.31
C ILE A 220 24.55 4.73 20.60
N ILE A 221 24.13 4.63 21.86
CA ILE A 221 23.05 3.76 22.31
C ILE A 221 21.94 4.67 22.84
N PHE A 222 20.80 4.69 22.16
CA PHE A 222 19.63 5.43 22.62
C PHE A 222 18.97 4.71 23.80
N ARG A 223 18.68 5.46 24.86
CA ARG A 223 18.07 4.97 26.11
C ARG A 223 16.67 5.53 26.33
N SER A 224 16.35 6.65 25.71
CA SER A 224 15.02 7.24 25.77
C SER A 224 14.66 7.93 24.46
N SER A 225 13.36 8.13 24.26
CA SER A 225 12.83 8.95 23.18
C SER A 225 11.78 9.91 23.70
N ARG A 226 11.70 11.09 23.10
CA ARG A 226 10.68 12.11 23.37
C ARG A 226 10.11 12.57 22.04
N LEU A 227 8.80 12.76 21.99
CA LEU A 227 8.10 13.14 20.77
C LEU A 227 7.35 14.43 21.03
N PHE A 228 7.39 15.36 20.09
CA PHE A 228 6.80 16.68 20.23
C PHE A 228 5.95 17.02 19.01
N CYS A 229 4.90 17.79 19.25
CA CYS A 229 4.11 18.46 18.23
C CYS A 229 4.08 19.95 18.55
N ARG A 230 4.53 20.80 17.61
CA ARG A 230 4.63 22.26 17.81
C ARG A 230 5.36 22.65 19.11
N GLY A 231 6.44 21.94 19.43
CA GLY A 231 7.25 22.16 20.64
C GLY A 231 6.65 21.62 21.95
N MET A 232 5.41 21.12 21.94
CA MET A 232 4.78 20.50 23.11
C MET A 232 5.08 19.00 23.14
N GLU A 233 5.54 18.47 24.27
CA GLU A 233 5.83 17.04 24.40
C GLU A 233 4.53 16.23 24.42
N ILE A 234 4.44 15.27 23.52
CA ILE A 234 3.41 14.25 23.48
C ILE A 234 3.79 13.21 24.54
N ILE A 235 3.01 13.09 25.60
CA ILE A 235 3.26 12.12 26.67
C ILE A 235 2.50 10.83 26.44
N GLU A 236 1.31 10.92 25.86
CA GLU A 236 0.35 9.82 25.88
C GLU A 236 0.72 8.72 24.88
N PRO A 237 0.79 7.44 25.30
CA PRO A 237 1.35 6.38 24.46
C PRO A 237 0.65 6.19 23.11
N ALA A 238 -0.68 6.33 23.08
CA ALA A 238 -1.45 6.23 21.84
C ALA A 238 -1.12 7.37 20.87
N GLU A 239 -0.98 8.59 21.38
CA GLU A 239 -0.61 9.75 20.57
C GLU A 239 0.83 9.63 20.06
N LYS A 240 1.75 9.13 20.90
CA LYS A 240 3.14 8.86 20.49
C LYS A 240 3.22 7.87 19.33
N GLU A 241 2.48 6.77 19.40
CA GLU A 241 2.44 5.77 18.33
C GLU A 241 1.89 6.37 17.03
N ILE A 242 0.82 7.18 17.11
CA ILE A 242 0.27 7.85 15.94
C ILE A 242 1.29 8.81 15.35
N ALA A 243 1.80 9.76 16.12
CA ALA A 243 2.73 10.78 15.64
C ALA A 243 4.03 10.15 15.10
N PHE A 244 4.56 9.10 15.73
CA PHE A 244 5.71 8.36 15.20
C PHE A 244 5.43 7.74 13.82
N ARG A 245 4.26 7.11 13.63
CA ARG A 245 3.88 6.56 12.32
C ARG A 245 3.68 7.65 11.28
N LEU A 246 3.13 8.80 11.65
CA LEU A 246 3.01 9.94 10.74
C LEU A 246 4.37 10.48 10.32
N MET A 247 5.33 10.60 11.24
CA MET A 247 6.70 11.02 10.90
C MET A 247 7.39 10.03 9.97
N ARG A 248 7.28 8.72 10.24
CA ARG A 248 8.00 7.69 9.49
C ARG A 248 7.41 7.42 8.10
N TYR A 249 6.09 7.49 7.97
CA TYR A 249 5.38 7.03 6.77
C TYR A 249 4.54 8.12 6.08
N GLY A 250 4.50 9.32 6.65
CA GLY A 250 3.86 10.48 6.04
C GLY A 250 4.69 11.12 4.93
N ASP A 251 4.12 12.15 4.32
CA ASP A 251 4.66 12.83 3.13
C ASP A 251 5.55 14.03 3.49
N TRP A 252 5.63 14.42 4.77
CA TRP A 252 6.48 15.51 5.24
C TRP A 252 7.95 15.09 5.16
N PRO A 253 8.83 15.87 4.51
CA PRO A 253 10.26 15.64 4.59
C PRO A 253 10.75 15.77 6.04
N ASP A 254 11.79 15.00 6.37
CA ASP A 254 12.48 15.09 7.64
C ASP A 254 13.93 15.57 7.48
N THR A 255 14.42 16.20 8.55
CA THR A 255 15.85 16.48 8.75
C THR A 255 16.32 15.73 9.99
N SER A 256 17.62 15.50 10.08
CA SER A 256 18.25 14.86 11.24
C SER A 256 19.45 15.67 11.71
N GLU A 257 19.50 15.97 13.00
CA GLU A 257 20.56 16.76 13.62
C GLU A 257 21.12 16.02 14.83
N ALA A 258 22.45 16.02 14.99
CA ALA A 258 23.11 15.43 16.15
C ALA A 258 23.03 16.37 17.36
N ILE A 259 22.73 15.82 18.54
CA ILE A 259 22.86 16.54 19.81
C ILE A 259 24.28 16.32 20.31
N VAL A 260 25.11 17.36 20.27
CA VAL A 260 26.51 17.30 20.67
C VAL A 260 26.77 18.28 21.82
N GLU A 261 27.32 17.78 22.92
CA GLU A 261 27.80 18.61 24.02
C GLU A 261 29.21 18.21 24.41
N ASN A 262 30.11 19.19 24.54
CA ASN A 262 31.50 18.98 24.93
C ASN A 262 32.21 17.92 24.04
N GLY A 263 31.94 17.91 22.74
CA GLY A 263 32.51 16.96 21.78
C GLY A 263 31.93 15.55 21.85
N LYS A 264 30.92 15.30 22.71
CA LYS A 264 30.26 13.99 22.84
C LYS A 264 28.91 13.97 22.15
N LEU A 265 28.64 12.87 21.44
CA LEU A 265 27.34 12.62 20.82
C LEU A 265 26.35 12.14 21.90
N LEU A 266 25.40 13.01 22.24
CA LEU A 266 24.36 12.76 23.26
C LEU A 266 23.04 12.26 22.67
N GLY A 267 22.82 12.44 21.38
CA GLY A 267 21.54 12.07 20.77
C GLY A 267 21.40 12.52 19.33
N MET A 268 20.19 12.38 18.81
CA MET A 268 19.76 12.97 17.56
C MET A 268 18.35 13.51 17.66
N VAL A 269 18.07 14.55 16.88
CA VAL A 269 16.74 15.11 16.68
C VAL A 269 16.34 14.84 15.25
N ILE A 270 15.16 14.26 15.04
CA ILE A 270 14.54 14.11 13.73
C ILE A 270 13.33 15.04 13.70
N THR A 271 13.27 15.93 12.71
CA THR A 271 12.21 16.94 12.60
C THR A 271 11.51 16.78 11.26
N ALA A 272 10.22 16.44 11.30
CA ALA A 272 9.37 16.35 10.12
C ALA A 272 8.55 17.63 9.96
N THR A 273 8.65 18.26 8.78
CA THR A 273 7.97 19.52 8.46
C THR A 273 7.32 19.45 7.08
N PRO A 274 6.17 20.11 6.87
CA PRO A 274 5.56 20.19 5.55
C PRO A 274 6.47 20.94 4.57
N ARG A 275 6.44 20.54 3.29
CA ARG A 275 7.23 21.20 2.23
C ARG A 275 6.82 22.67 2.04
N GLU A 276 5.53 22.93 2.19
CA GLU A 276 4.91 24.23 2.02
C GLU A 276 3.94 24.43 3.18
N THR A 277 3.83 25.66 3.66
CA THR A 277 2.86 26.05 4.70
C THR A 277 1.93 27.10 4.13
N HIS A 278 0.67 27.09 4.58
CA HIS A 278 -0.37 27.97 4.07
C HIS A 278 -0.74 29.02 5.12
N GLU A 279 -0.60 30.31 4.78
CA GLU A 279 -0.99 31.40 5.68
C GLU A 279 -2.46 31.28 6.10
N GLY A 280 -2.72 31.40 7.40
CA GLY A 280 -4.07 31.29 7.97
C GLY A 280 -4.57 29.86 8.21
N GLN A 281 -3.76 28.84 7.92
CA GLN A 281 -4.06 27.44 8.20
C GLN A 281 -2.99 26.82 9.10
N ASP A 282 -3.37 26.47 10.33
CA ASP A 282 -2.42 25.90 11.31
C ASP A 282 -2.13 24.40 11.07
N LEU A 283 -3.10 23.65 10.52
CA LEU A 283 -3.00 22.21 10.29
C LEU A 283 -2.51 21.92 8.88
N GLU A 284 -1.50 21.08 8.72
CA GLU A 284 -0.98 20.70 7.41
C GLU A 284 -1.19 19.21 7.14
N VAL A 285 -1.49 18.86 5.89
CA VAL A 285 -1.72 17.47 5.49
C VAL A 285 -0.39 16.72 5.49
N ILE A 286 -0.33 15.61 6.23
CA ILE A 286 0.84 14.74 6.33
C ILE A 286 0.70 13.46 5.49
N GLY A 287 -0.44 13.27 4.84
CA GLY A 287 -0.65 12.20 3.84
C GLY A 287 -1.93 11.40 4.07
N ASN A 288 -2.07 10.31 3.32
CA ASN A 288 -3.22 9.39 3.44
C ASN A 288 -2.83 8.09 4.12
N LEU A 289 -3.80 7.47 4.81
CA LEU A 289 -3.60 6.17 5.45
C LEU A 289 -3.15 5.08 4.47
N SER A 290 -3.75 5.00 3.29
CA SER A 290 -3.37 4.00 2.27
C SER A 290 -1.91 4.12 1.83
N SER A 291 -1.35 5.32 1.87
CA SER A 291 0.06 5.58 1.50
C SER A 291 1.03 5.28 2.59
N MET A 292 0.65 5.58 3.83
CA MET A 292 1.44 5.20 4.99
C MET A 292 1.58 3.67 5.06
N VAL A 293 0.48 2.95 4.81
CA VAL A 293 0.50 1.48 4.68
C VAL A 293 1.40 1.05 3.50
N SER A 294 1.30 1.73 2.36
CA SER A 294 2.12 1.42 1.18
C SER A 294 3.62 1.66 1.40
N ALA A 295 3.97 2.71 2.14
CA ALA A 295 5.34 3.03 2.53
C ALA A 295 5.90 2.00 3.51
N ALA A 296 5.14 1.66 4.56
CA ALA A 296 5.54 0.63 5.53
C ALA A 296 5.74 -0.75 4.88
N PHE A 297 4.85 -1.13 3.95
CA PHE A 297 5.02 -2.36 3.18
C PHE A 297 6.24 -2.30 2.24
N ALA A 298 6.57 -1.11 1.70
CA ALA A 298 7.74 -0.93 0.85
C ALA A 298 9.07 -1.15 1.59
N GLU A 299 9.19 -0.69 2.84
CA GLU A 299 10.39 -0.95 3.67
C GLU A 299 10.72 -2.44 3.79
N MET A 300 9.70 -3.32 3.75
CA MET A 300 9.87 -4.76 3.90
C MET A 300 10.05 -5.52 2.58
N THR A 301 9.74 -4.88 1.44
CA THR A 301 9.62 -5.57 0.15
C THR A 301 10.49 -4.97 -0.95
N VAL A 302 11.13 -3.84 -0.71
CA VAL A 302 11.98 -3.13 -1.68
C VAL A 302 13.35 -2.85 -1.07
N ALA A 303 14.42 -3.23 -1.78
CA ALA A 303 15.79 -2.82 -1.48
C ALA A 303 16.43 -2.28 -2.77
N ASP A 304 17.25 -1.22 -2.66
CA ASP A 304 17.92 -0.58 -3.81
C ASP A 304 16.99 -0.27 -5.00
N ARG A 305 15.77 0.18 -4.68
CA ARG A 305 14.69 0.45 -5.66
C ARG A 305 14.30 -0.77 -6.51
N ARG A 306 14.41 -1.98 -5.95
CA ARG A 306 14.00 -3.24 -6.59
C ARG A 306 13.18 -4.10 -5.62
N PRO A 307 12.15 -4.81 -6.11
CA PRO A 307 11.42 -5.77 -5.28
C PRO A 307 12.37 -6.91 -4.83
N VAL A 308 12.49 -7.10 -3.53
CA VAL A 308 13.18 -8.24 -2.91
C VAL A 308 12.20 -9.28 -2.35
N ALA A 309 10.95 -8.88 -2.14
CA ALA A 309 9.83 -9.75 -1.80
C ALA A 309 8.55 -9.28 -2.49
N LEU A 310 7.66 -10.23 -2.81
CA LEU A 310 6.36 -9.93 -3.41
C LEU A 310 5.27 -9.69 -2.36
N ASP A 311 5.45 -10.26 -1.16
CA ASP A 311 4.54 -10.15 -0.03
C ASP A 311 5.36 -10.23 1.28
N VAL A 312 4.70 -10.02 2.42
CA VAL A 312 5.28 -10.02 3.76
C VAL A 312 4.64 -11.09 4.66
N ALA A 313 5.39 -11.57 5.64
CA ALA A 313 4.92 -12.55 6.62
C ALA A 313 4.10 -11.94 7.78
N VAL A 314 3.83 -10.63 7.75
CA VAL A 314 3.04 -9.93 8.77
C VAL A 314 1.60 -9.75 8.32
N ASP A 315 0.68 -9.73 9.29
CA ASP A 315 -0.73 -9.46 9.03
C ASP A 315 -0.97 -7.98 8.65
N PRO A 316 -2.06 -7.66 7.91
CA PRO A 316 -2.43 -6.28 7.62
C PRO A 316 -2.53 -5.37 8.86
N SER A 317 -2.84 -5.94 10.04
CA SER A 317 -2.85 -5.17 11.29
C SER A 317 -1.48 -4.60 11.70
N ALA A 318 -0.36 -5.15 11.22
CA ALA A 318 0.95 -4.58 11.49
C ALA A 318 1.13 -3.20 10.83
N PHE A 319 0.48 -2.99 9.70
CA PHE A 319 0.51 -1.72 8.96
C PHE A 319 -0.60 -0.75 9.37
N ALA A 320 -1.62 -1.22 10.08
CA ALA A 320 -2.76 -0.39 10.46
C ALA A 320 -2.33 0.72 11.43
N LEU A 321 -2.67 1.96 11.08
CA LEU A 321 -2.64 3.08 12.01
C LEU A 321 -4.00 3.17 12.70
N TYR A 322 -4.09 2.65 13.92
CA TYR A 322 -5.32 2.72 14.71
C TYR A 322 -5.48 4.09 15.34
N ILE A 323 -6.49 4.83 14.89
CA ILE A 323 -6.85 6.11 15.49
C ILE A 323 -8.28 5.98 16.06
N PRO A 324 -8.46 6.01 17.39
CA PRO A 324 -9.76 5.78 18.04
C PRO A 324 -10.88 6.67 17.49
N GLU A 325 -12.12 6.18 17.47
CA GLU A 325 -13.26 7.04 17.16
C GLU A 325 -13.38 8.15 18.20
N GLY A 326 -13.63 9.39 17.75
CA GLY A 326 -13.69 10.55 18.63
C GLY A 326 -12.34 10.97 19.23
N PHE A 327 -11.21 10.53 18.68
CA PHE A 327 -9.87 10.96 19.09
C PHE A 327 -9.78 12.48 19.21
N LYS A 328 -9.32 12.95 20.38
CA LYS A 328 -9.06 14.34 20.70
C LYS A 328 -7.79 14.41 21.52
N SER A 329 -6.99 15.43 21.24
CA SER A 329 -5.74 15.71 21.95
C SER A 329 -5.56 17.22 22.02
N ASP A 330 -5.14 17.70 23.19
CA ASP A 330 -4.82 19.11 23.39
C ASP A 330 -3.41 19.46 22.88
N VAL A 331 -2.51 18.46 22.80
CA VAL A 331 -1.10 18.62 22.40
C VAL A 331 -0.81 18.14 20.98
N PHE A 332 -1.58 17.18 20.48
CA PHE A 332 -1.39 16.55 19.18
C PHE A 332 -2.72 16.47 18.41
N PRO A 333 -3.27 17.62 17.97
CA PRO A 333 -4.53 17.62 17.24
C PRO A 333 -4.36 16.90 15.91
N LEU A 334 -5.37 16.12 15.54
CA LEU A 334 -5.39 15.34 14.32
C LEU A 334 -6.73 15.54 13.60
N LEU A 335 -6.66 16.05 12.38
CA LEU A 335 -7.80 16.18 11.49
C LEU A 335 -7.83 15.00 10.53
N ARG A 336 -9.01 14.37 10.38
CA ARG A 336 -9.27 13.34 9.37
C ARG A 336 -10.17 13.91 8.29
N ILE A 337 -9.68 13.90 7.07
CA ILE A 337 -10.41 14.39 5.91
C ILE A 337 -10.90 13.18 5.11
N VAL A 338 -12.21 12.98 5.10
CA VAL A 338 -12.85 11.90 4.33
C VAL A 338 -13.18 12.44 2.94
N GLN A 339 -12.44 11.99 1.94
CA GLN A 339 -12.74 12.36 0.56
C GLN A 339 -14.04 11.68 0.09
N LYS A 340 -14.94 12.46 -0.52
CA LYS A 340 -16.09 11.96 -1.26
C LYS A 340 -15.81 12.06 -2.76
N PRO A 341 -16.20 11.05 -3.56
CA PRO A 341 -16.01 11.11 -5.01
C PRO A 341 -16.87 12.22 -5.61
N ASN A 342 -16.28 13.01 -6.50
CA ASN A 342 -16.97 13.97 -7.34
C ASN A 342 -17.14 13.39 -8.75
N PHE A 343 -18.27 12.74 -9.00
CA PHE A 343 -18.58 12.13 -10.30
C PHE A 343 -18.87 13.15 -11.40
N GLU A 344 -19.16 14.41 -11.03
CA GLU A 344 -19.39 15.52 -11.96
C GLU A 344 -18.08 16.24 -12.34
N TYR A 345 -16.93 15.80 -11.81
CA TYR A 345 -15.66 16.39 -12.19
C TYR A 345 -15.37 16.13 -13.68
N GLU A 346 -15.21 17.23 -14.41
CA GLU A 346 -14.69 17.29 -15.77
C GLU A 346 -13.34 18.01 -15.72
N ALA A 347 -12.28 17.33 -16.18
CA ALA A 347 -10.98 17.97 -16.29
C ALA A 347 -11.09 19.08 -17.35
N ARG A 348 -10.92 20.34 -16.95
CA ARG A 348 -10.81 21.43 -17.92
C ARG A 348 -9.55 21.19 -18.75
N GLU A 349 -9.70 21.11 -20.08
CA GLU A 349 -8.57 21.19 -21.00
C GLU A 349 -7.84 22.51 -20.69
N GLN A 350 -6.58 22.41 -20.25
CA GLN A 350 -5.66 23.55 -20.15
C GLN A 350 -4.83 23.63 -21.42
#